data_AF-A0A654M0S5-F1
#
_entry.id   AF-A0A654M0S5-F1
#
_cell.length_a   1.000
_cell.length_b   1.000
_cell.length_c   1.000
_cell.angle_alpha   90.00
_cell.angle_beta   90.00
_cell.angle_gamma   90.00
#
_symmetry.space_group_name_H-M   'P 1'
#
loop_
_entity.id
_entity.type
_entity.pdbx_description
1 polymer ?
#
loop_
_entity_poly.entity_id
_entity_poly.type
_entity_poly.pdbx_seq_one_letter_code
_entity_poly.pdbx_strand_id
1 'polypeptide(L)'
;MKKNFYKCNGCERKFGRKWNALRHSRSIHSSASEIISNNIKPKTSYISNNKYNRFQKKFDILNKAGIEIYNEYDENMSDIFDIDEKDFKIIKIIDQLIKPFTELEDLLSRTDPKTRAFVLTRSFDQSLRSLNPVEAMNEMVELLCSIKGIKKIAKYRSMIATTSSLDPILETKEKIKNSYLFGR
;
A
#
# COMPACT_ATOMS: atom_id res chain seq x y z
N MET A 1 5.92 -41.47 29.09
CA MET A 1 5.97 -40.08 28.59
C MET A 1 4.57 -39.46 28.64
N LYS A 2 4.34 -38.41 29.44
CA LYS A 2 3.02 -37.74 29.50
C LYS A 2 2.78 -36.97 28.20
N LYS A 3 1.71 -37.30 27.47
CA LYS A 3 1.33 -36.67 26.20
C LYS A 3 0.57 -35.39 26.53
N ASN A 4 1.20 -34.23 26.30
CA ASN A 4 0.56 -32.93 26.53
C ASN A 4 -0.43 -32.64 25.40
N PHE A 5 -1.68 -32.38 25.76
CA PHE A 5 -2.76 -32.03 24.83
C PHE A 5 -3.23 -30.61 25.08
N TYR A 6 -3.54 -29.90 24.01
CA TYR A 6 -4.16 -28.58 24.04
C TYR A 6 -5.67 -28.77 23.98
N LYS A 7 -6.40 -28.23 24.95
CA LYS A 7 -7.86 -28.31 25.00
C LYS A 7 -8.48 -27.01 24.53
N CYS A 8 -9.56 -27.09 23.77
CA CYS A 8 -10.40 -25.94 23.46
C CYS A 8 -11.42 -25.75 24.57
N ASN A 9 -11.58 -24.54 25.12
CA ASN A 9 -12.59 -24.29 26.16
C ASN A 9 -14.03 -24.35 25.62
N GLY A 10 -14.25 -24.07 24.33
CA GLY A 10 -15.59 -24.07 23.73
C GLY A 10 -16.22 -25.46 23.50
N CYS A 11 -15.43 -26.53 23.43
CA CYS A 11 -15.96 -27.89 23.24
C CYS A 11 -15.06 -29.03 23.76
N GLU A 12 -14.08 -28.71 24.61
CA GLU A 12 -13.15 -29.63 25.29
C GLU A 12 -12.35 -30.59 24.39
N ARG A 13 -12.36 -30.40 23.06
CA ARG A 13 -11.59 -31.22 22.12
C ARG A 13 -10.10 -31.11 22.40
N LYS A 14 -9.43 -32.27 22.42
CA LYS A 14 -7.99 -32.40 22.68
C LYS A 14 -7.21 -32.44 21.37
N PHE A 15 -6.21 -31.59 21.27
CA PHE A 15 -5.33 -31.50 20.11
C PHE A 15 -3.89 -31.80 20.51
N GLY A 16 -3.17 -32.54 19.69
CA GLY A 16 -1.75 -32.83 19.93
C GLY A 16 -0.82 -31.62 19.68
N ARG A 17 -1.33 -30.53 19.08
CA ARG A 17 -0.57 -29.31 18.75
C ARG A 17 -1.42 -28.06 19.01
N LYS A 18 -0.80 -26.98 19.50
CA LYS A 18 -1.46 -25.71 19.86
C LYS A 18 -2.20 -25.07 18.68
N TRP A 19 -1.58 -25.05 17.50
CA TRP A 19 -2.17 -24.44 16.30
C TRP A 19 -3.47 -25.12 15.83
N ASN A 20 -3.56 -26.45 16.00
CA ASN A 20 -4.79 -27.17 15.66
C ASN A 20 -5.95 -26.79 16.58
N ALA A 21 -5.67 -26.53 17.86
CA ALA A 21 -6.68 -26.04 18.82
C ALA A 21 -7.10 -24.59 18.50
N LEU A 22 -6.14 -23.72 18.13
CA LEU A 22 -6.41 -22.32 17.75
C LEU A 22 -7.27 -22.22 16.48
N ARG A 23 -6.89 -22.94 15.41
CA ARG A 23 -7.67 -22.98 14.16
C ARG A 23 -9.08 -23.47 14.41
N HIS A 24 -9.23 -24.51 15.22
CA HIS A 24 -10.52 -25.05 15.60
C HIS A 24 -11.37 -24.05 16.40
N SER A 25 -10.78 -23.33 17.37
CA SER A 25 -11.50 -22.29 18.13
C SER A 25 -11.97 -21.16 17.23
N ARG A 26 -11.11 -20.68 16.32
CA ARG A 26 -11.44 -19.62 15.36
C ARG A 26 -12.55 -20.06 14.39
N SER A 27 -12.53 -21.31 13.93
CA SER A 27 -13.52 -21.80 12.95
C SER A 27 -14.86 -22.23 13.55
N ILE A 28 -14.88 -22.67 14.82
CA ILE A 28 -16.10 -23.25 15.45
C ILE A 28 -16.68 -22.35 16.54
N HIS A 29 -15.85 -21.57 17.24
CA HIS A 29 -16.26 -20.84 18.45
C HIS A 29 -16.15 -19.32 18.33
N SER A 30 -15.72 -18.80 17.17
CA SER A 30 -15.63 -17.37 16.81
C SER A 30 -14.97 -16.43 17.84
N SER A 31 -14.31 -16.97 18.85
CA SER A 31 -13.62 -16.25 19.92
C SER A 31 -12.26 -16.92 20.16
N ALA A 32 -11.21 -16.11 20.18
CA ALA A 32 -9.83 -16.55 20.37
C ALA A 32 -9.45 -16.69 21.86
N SER A 33 -10.36 -16.36 22.77
CA SER A 33 -10.11 -16.38 24.20
C SER A 33 -10.30 -17.78 24.77
N GLU A 34 -9.31 -18.21 25.54
CA GLU A 34 -9.30 -19.38 26.43
C GLU A 34 -8.81 -20.71 25.83
N ILE A 35 -7.50 -20.82 25.63
CA ILE A 35 -6.79 -22.10 25.62
C ILE A 35 -5.95 -22.18 26.90
N ILE A 36 -6.35 -23.01 27.86
CA ILE A 36 -5.55 -23.28 29.06
C ILE A 36 -4.38 -24.19 28.68
N SER A 37 -3.16 -23.67 28.79
CA SER A 37 -1.94 -24.47 28.76
C SER A 37 -1.56 -24.84 30.18
N ASN A 38 -1.73 -26.11 30.57
CA ASN A 38 -1.17 -26.59 31.83
C ASN A 38 0.37 -26.68 31.72
N ASN A 39 1.02 -25.66 32.31
CA ASN A 39 2.38 -25.61 32.86
C ASN A 39 3.61 -25.78 31.92
N ILE A 40 4.24 -24.62 31.58
CA ILE A 40 5.68 -24.24 31.64
C ILE A 40 6.69 -25.14 30.85
N LYS A 41 7.59 -24.71 29.94
CA LYS A 41 8.43 -23.51 29.69
C LYS A 41 8.80 -23.48 28.18
N PRO A 42 9.23 -22.36 27.57
CA PRO A 42 9.56 -22.32 26.15
C PRO A 42 10.88 -23.07 25.91
N LYS A 43 10.79 -24.23 25.25
CA LYS A 43 11.95 -24.85 24.60
C LYS A 43 11.84 -24.61 23.10
N THR A 44 12.91 -24.01 22.62
CA THR A 44 13.17 -23.45 21.30
C THR A 44 12.95 -24.40 20.13
N SER A 45 12.86 -23.75 18.96
CA SER A 45 13.25 -24.20 17.61
C SER A 45 12.34 -25.16 16.84
N TYR A 46 11.42 -24.58 16.07
CA TYR A 46 11.47 -24.66 14.60
C TYR A 46 11.20 -23.26 14.04
N ILE A 47 12.24 -22.43 13.92
CA ILE A 47 12.14 -21.22 13.11
C ILE A 47 12.13 -21.73 11.67
N SER A 48 10.95 -21.87 11.06
CA SER A 48 10.89 -22.05 9.62
C SER A 48 11.59 -20.84 8.99
N ASN A 49 12.59 -21.09 8.13
CA ASN A 49 13.29 -20.09 7.33
C ASN A 49 12.37 -19.51 6.24
N ASN A 50 11.14 -19.14 6.62
CA ASN A 50 10.17 -18.58 5.71
C ASN A 50 10.39 -17.07 5.58
N LYS A 51 10.32 -16.55 4.35
CA LYS A 51 10.47 -15.12 4.03
C LYS A 51 9.50 -14.25 4.85
N TYR A 52 8.30 -14.77 5.11
CA TYR A 52 7.28 -14.14 5.95
C TYR A 52 7.73 -13.98 7.40
N ASN A 53 8.33 -15.02 8.01
CA ASN A 53 8.87 -14.93 9.38
C ASN A 53 10.00 -13.91 9.50
N ARG A 54 10.81 -13.73 8.45
CA ARG A 54 11.85 -12.68 8.43
C ARG A 54 11.21 -11.29 8.38
N PHE A 55 10.17 -11.12 7.58
CA PHE A 55 9.44 -9.85 7.49
C PHE A 55 8.73 -9.52 8.80
N GLN A 56 8.01 -10.48 9.39
CA GLN A 56 7.36 -10.34 10.70
C GLN A 56 8.35 -9.88 11.78
N LYS A 57 9.53 -10.52 11.83
CA LYS A 57 10.59 -10.10 12.77
C LYS A 57 11.04 -8.66 12.57
N LYS A 58 11.13 -8.18 11.32
CA LYS A 58 11.48 -6.79 11.03
C LYS A 58 10.38 -5.85 11.48
N PHE A 59 9.12 -6.21 11.23
CA PHE A 59 7.96 -5.45 11.67
C PHE A 59 7.90 -5.33 13.21
N ASP A 60 8.12 -6.44 13.92
CA ASP A 60 8.18 -6.47 15.39
C ASP A 60 9.27 -5.53 15.95
N ILE A 61 10.40 -5.38 15.24
CA ILE A 61 11.47 -4.44 15.62
C ILE A 61 10.99 -2.99 15.49
N LEU A 62 10.35 -2.64 14.37
CA LEU A 62 9.84 -1.29 14.12
C LEU A 62 8.77 -0.91 15.16
N ASN A 63 7.85 -1.82 15.48
CA ASN A 63 6.84 -1.64 16.52
C ASN A 63 7.47 -1.43 17.90
N LYS A 64 8.46 -2.25 18.27
CA LYS A 64 9.18 -2.09 19.55
C LYS A 64 9.96 -0.78 19.64
N ALA A 65 10.43 -0.27 18.51
CA ALA A 65 11.11 1.02 18.44
C ALA A 65 10.14 2.21 18.60
N GLY A 66 8.84 1.96 18.73
CA GLY A 66 7.83 3.03 18.85
C GLY A 66 7.72 3.87 17.59
N ILE A 67 8.14 3.35 16.43
CA ILE A 67 7.83 3.99 15.16
C ILE A 67 6.31 4.02 15.08
N GLU A 68 5.73 5.20 14.90
CA GLU A 68 4.31 5.38 14.64
C GLU A 68 3.97 4.76 13.28
N ILE A 69 3.84 3.44 13.26
CA ILE A 69 3.29 2.67 12.13
C ILE A 69 1.76 2.84 12.12
N TYR A 70 1.18 3.38 13.19
CA TYR A 70 -0.25 3.54 13.43
C TYR A 70 -0.58 4.99 13.79
N ASN A 71 -1.76 5.46 13.39
CA ASN A 71 -2.38 6.65 13.95
C ASN A 71 -3.31 6.26 15.11
N GLU A 72 -3.46 7.14 16.10
CA GLU A 72 -4.09 6.92 17.41
C GLU A 72 -5.62 6.58 17.40
N TYR A 73 -6.27 6.46 16.24
CA TYR A 73 -7.74 6.44 16.10
C TYR A 73 -8.34 5.29 15.26
N ASP A 74 -7.69 4.13 15.14
CA ASP A 74 -8.27 3.01 14.37
C ASP A 74 -8.47 1.75 15.24
N GLU A 75 -9.68 1.57 15.77
CA GLU A 75 -10.09 0.44 16.61
C GLU A 75 -10.17 -0.90 15.84
N ASN A 76 -10.04 -0.90 14.51
CA ASN A 76 -10.34 -2.06 13.66
C ASN A 76 -9.14 -2.83 13.13
N MET A 77 -7.92 -2.62 13.65
CA MET A 77 -6.71 -3.14 13.02
C MET A 77 -5.98 -4.26 13.79
N SER A 78 -6.74 -5.17 14.41
CA SER A 78 -6.17 -6.38 15.04
C SER A 78 -5.66 -7.43 14.05
N ASP A 79 -5.92 -7.27 12.75
CA ASP A 79 -5.81 -8.36 11.77
C ASP A 79 -4.54 -8.30 10.89
N ILE A 80 -3.78 -7.19 10.92
CA ILE A 80 -2.46 -7.09 10.27
C ILE A 80 -1.41 -8.00 10.94
N PHE A 81 -1.66 -8.48 12.16
CA PHE A 81 -0.69 -9.23 12.96
C PHE A 81 -0.57 -10.72 12.63
N ASP A 82 -1.43 -11.23 11.74
CA ASP A 82 -1.34 -12.59 11.19
C ASP A 82 -0.78 -12.56 9.74
N ILE A 83 0.21 -11.68 9.42
CA ILE A 83 0.78 -11.47 8.07
C ILE A 83 0.99 -12.81 7.37
N ASP A 84 0.07 -13.11 6.47
CA ASP A 84 0.13 -14.34 5.70
C ASP A 84 0.86 -14.10 4.37
N GLU A 85 0.89 -15.12 3.52
CA GLU A 85 1.54 -15.01 2.23
C GLU A 85 0.90 -13.94 1.31
N LYS A 86 -0.42 -13.73 1.41
CA LYS A 86 -1.14 -12.75 0.61
C LYS A 86 -0.85 -11.34 1.12
N ASP A 87 -0.82 -11.12 2.42
CA ASP A 87 -0.50 -9.82 3.01
C ASP A 87 0.90 -9.34 2.59
N PHE A 88 1.88 -10.25 2.58
CA PHE A 88 3.22 -9.91 2.09
C PHE A 88 3.27 -9.58 0.59
N LYS A 89 2.41 -10.21 -0.23
CA LYS A 89 2.27 -9.85 -1.65
C LYS A 89 1.63 -8.47 -1.79
N ILE A 90 0.62 -8.15 -1.00
CA ILE A 90 0.00 -6.81 -0.95
C ILE A 90 1.05 -5.76 -0.58
N ILE A 91 1.79 -5.97 0.51
CA ILE A 91 2.84 -5.04 0.98
C ILE A 91 3.86 -4.77 -0.12
N LYS A 92 4.30 -5.80 -0.85
CA LYS A 92 5.22 -5.61 -1.98
C LYS A 92 4.64 -4.77 -3.11
N ILE A 93 3.37 -4.99 -3.45
CA ILE A 93 2.70 -4.21 -4.48
C ILE A 93 2.62 -2.74 -4.03
N ILE A 94 2.24 -2.50 -2.78
CA ILE A 94 2.21 -1.16 -2.18
C ILE A 94 3.61 -0.52 -2.17
N ASP A 95 4.65 -1.26 -1.78
CA ASP A 95 6.04 -0.79 -1.77
C ASP A 95 6.52 -0.34 -3.15
N GLN A 96 6.08 -1.02 -4.21
CA GLN A 96 6.40 -0.61 -5.58
C GLN A 96 5.58 0.61 -6.05
N LEU A 97 4.35 0.75 -5.55
CA LEU A 97 3.45 1.86 -5.88
C LEU A 97 3.73 3.13 -5.07
N ILE A 98 4.38 3.02 -3.90
CA ILE A 98 4.53 4.15 -2.98
C ILE A 98 5.31 5.30 -3.60
N LYS A 99 6.37 4.98 -4.38
CA LYS A 99 7.20 5.99 -5.05
C LYS A 99 6.36 6.85 -6.02
N PRO A 100 5.74 6.29 -7.09
CA PRO A 100 4.96 7.12 -7.99
C PRO A 100 3.73 7.74 -7.33
N PHE A 101 3.17 7.12 -6.28
CA PHE A 101 2.08 7.72 -5.50
C PHE A 101 2.53 9.00 -4.78
N THR A 102 3.67 8.95 -4.07
CA THR A 102 4.24 10.12 -3.37
C THR A 102 4.66 11.22 -4.33
N GLU A 103 5.17 10.86 -5.50
CA GLU A 103 5.50 11.82 -6.56
C GLU A 103 4.23 12.52 -7.09
N LEU A 104 3.15 11.76 -7.32
CA LEU A 104 1.86 12.33 -7.69
C LEU A 104 1.31 13.27 -6.60
N GLU A 105 1.46 12.89 -5.34
CA GLU A 105 1.05 13.70 -4.19
C GLU A 105 1.80 15.04 -4.13
N ASP A 106 3.13 15.02 -4.33
CA ASP A 106 3.94 16.25 -4.36
C ASP A 106 3.53 17.18 -5.51
N LEU A 107 3.24 16.60 -6.68
CA LEU A 107 2.68 17.37 -7.80
C LEU A 107 1.32 18.00 -7.43
N LEU A 108 0.56 17.43 -6.51
CA LEU A 108 -0.73 17.96 -6.08
C LEU A 108 -0.63 18.81 -4.79
N SER A 109 0.57 19.12 -4.30
CA SER A 109 0.80 19.90 -3.08
C SER A 109 0.06 21.25 -3.03
N ARG A 110 -0.17 21.88 -4.20
CA ARG A 110 -0.85 23.18 -4.33
C ARG A 110 -2.37 23.09 -4.58
N THR A 111 -2.93 21.89 -4.71
CA THR A 111 -4.38 21.72 -4.89
C THR A 111 -5.09 21.62 -3.54
N ASP A 112 -6.40 21.85 -3.52
CA ASP A 112 -7.18 21.67 -2.31
C ASP A 112 -7.16 20.20 -1.83
N PRO A 113 -7.28 19.96 -0.50
CA PRO A 113 -7.17 18.62 0.06
C PRO A 113 -8.18 17.61 -0.51
N LYS A 114 -9.41 18.05 -0.81
CA LYS A 114 -10.46 17.16 -1.34
C LYS A 114 -10.13 16.71 -2.77
N THR A 115 -9.70 17.63 -3.63
CA THR A 115 -9.24 17.30 -4.99
C THR A 115 -8.01 16.42 -4.96
N ARG A 116 -7.06 16.69 -4.06
CA ARG A 116 -5.86 15.88 -3.92
C ARG A 116 -6.21 14.44 -3.57
N ALA A 117 -7.03 14.24 -2.54
CA ALA A 117 -7.50 12.92 -2.13
C ALA A 117 -8.26 12.22 -3.28
N PHE A 118 -9.16 12.93 -3.95
CA PHE A 118 -9.89 12.39 -5.09
C PHE A 118 -8.96 11.87 -6.20
N VAL A 119 -7.98 12.68 -6.62
CA VAL A 119 -7.03 12.29 -7.68
C VAL A 119 -6.18 11.11 -7.23
N LEU A 120 -5.59 11.16 -6.03
CA LEU A 120 -4.73 10.09 -5.52
C LEU A 120 -5.46 8.76 -5.40
N THR A 121 -6.64 8.74 -4.78
CA THR A 121 -7.44 7.52 -4.64
C THR A 121 -7.86 6.98 -6.01
N ARG A 122 -8.32 7.86 -6.91
CA ARG A 122 -8.76 7.42 -8.24
C ARG A 122 -7.62 6.87 -9.09
N SER A 123 -6.46 7.51 -9.06
CA SER A 123 -5.25 7.05 -9.74
C SER A 123 -4.77 5.71 -9.19
N PHE A 124 -4.81 5.52 -7.87
CA PHE A 124 -4.49 4.24 -7.24
C PHE A 124 -5.45 3.12 -7.66
N ASP A 125 -6.76 3.33 -7.55
CA ASP A 125 -7.77 2.35 -7.96
C ASP A 125 -7.67 1.97 -9.44
N GLN A 126 -7.40 2.96 -10.30
CA GLN A 126 -7.22 2.73 -11.73
C GLN A 126 -5.95 1.93 -12.02
N SER A 127 -4.86 2.24 -11.32
CA SER A 127 -3.59 1.52 -11.46
C SER A 127 -3.75 0.05 -11.08
N LEU A 128 -4.48 -0.26 -10.00
CA LEU A 128 -4.74 -1.65 -9.58
C LEU A 128 -5.57 -2.46 -10.58
N ARG A 129 -6.31 -1.81 -11.48
CA ARG A 129 -7.06 -2.47 -12.56
C ARG A 129 -6.20 -2.73 -13.81
N SER A 130 -4.98 -2.19 -13.87
CA SER A 130 -4.04 -2.40 -14.97
C SER A 130 -3.29 -3.73 -14.83
N LEU A 131 -2.81 -4.26 -15.96
CA LEU A 131 -1.88 -5.40 -15.98
C LEU A 131 -0.56 -5.06 -15.27
N ASN A 132 -0.10 -3.80 -15.38
CA ASN A 132 1.09 -3.28 -14.73
C ASN A 132 0.73 -2.07 -13.85
N PRO A 133 0.37 -2.26 -12.58
CA PRO A 133 -0.08 -1.17 -11.71
C PRO A 133 0.96 -0.06 -11.50
N VAL A 134 2.24 -0.44 -11.39
CA VAL A 134 3.33 0.53 -11.19
C VAL A 134 3.52 1.42 -12.41
N GLU A 135 3.47 0.83 -13.60
CA GLU A 135 3.55 1.56 -14.88
C GLU A 135 2.35 2.49 -15.04
N ALA A 136 1.14 2.01 -14.80
CA ALA A 136 -0.07 2.83 -14.87
C ALA A 136 -0.04 4.03 -13.89
N MET A 137 0.54 3.85 -12.70
CA MET A 137 0.72 4.98 -11.77
C MET A 137 1.75 5.97 -12.28
N ASN A 138 2.86 5.51 -12.87
CA ASN A 138 3.87 6.40 -13.48
C ASN A 138 3.28 7.18 -14.66
N GLU A 139 2.45 6.55 -15.50
CA GLU A 139 1.75 7.25 -16.60
C GLU A 139 0.90 8.42 -16.07
N MET A 140 0.23 8.25 -14.92
CA MET A 140 -0.52 9.33 -14.28
C MET A 140 0.38 10.49 -13.82
N VAL A 141 1.55 10.18 -13.26
CA VAL A 141 2.57 11.18 -12.88
C VAL A 141 3.06 11.93 -14.12
N GLU A 142 3.46 11.21 -15.16
CA GLU A 142 3.96 11.77 -16.42
C GLU A 142 2.93 12.65 -17.13
N LEU A 143 1.65 12.22 -17.13
CA LEU A 143 0.55 12.99 -17.68
C LEU A 143 0.38 14.32 -16.94
N LEU A 144 0.38 14.31 -15.60
CA LEU A 144 0.24 15.53 -14.82
C LEU A 144 1.45 16.47 -15.00
N CYS A 145 2.66 15.91 -15.02
CA CYS A 145 3.89 16.62 -15.34
C CYS A 145 3.82 17.30 -16.72
N SER A 146 3.34 16.58 -17.74
CA SER A 146 3.18 17.08 -19.10
C SER A 146 2.17 18.22 -19.18
N ILE A 147 1.01 18.06 -18.53
CA ILE A 147 -0.03 19.11 -18.46
C ILE A 147 0.52 20.37 -17.79
N LYS A 148 1.22 20.24 -16.66
CA LYS A 148 1.87 21.36 -15.98
C LYS A 148 2.96 22.00 -16.82
N GLY A 149 3.78 21.19 -17.50
CA GLY A 149 4.84 21.62 -18.39
C GLY A 149 4.31 22.50 -19.52
N ILE A 150 3.26 22.03 -20.21
CA ILE A 150 2.60 22.80 -21.28
C ILE A 150 2.08 24.14 -20.74
N LYS A 151 1.39 24.15 -19.60
CA LYS A 151 0.90 25.39 -18.97
C LYS A 151 2.05 26.36 -18.63
N LYS A 152 3.16 25.84 -18.11
CA LYS A 152 4.35 26.63 -17.77
C LYS A 152 5.01 27.23 -19.01
N ILE A 153 5.15 26.46 -20.08
CA ILE A 153 5.71 26.93 -21.36
C ILE A 153 4.81 28.00 -21.97
N ALA A 154 3.49 27.77 -22.01
CA ALA A 154 2.51 28.73 -22.51
C ALA A 154 2.57 30.06 -21.74
N LYS A 155 2.69 30.01 -20.41
CA LYS A 155 2.86 31.21 -19.56
C LYS A 155 4.11 32.01 -19.91
N TYR A 156 5.26 31.36 -20.10
CA TYR A 156 6.48 32.09 -20.47
C TYR A 156 6.39 32.67 -21.88
N ARG A 157 5.73 31.99 -22.81
CA ARG A 157 5.49 32.52 -24.15
C ARG A 157 4.62 33.77 -24.14
N SER A 158 3.55 33.79 -23.33
CA SER A 158 2.68 34.96 -23.22
C SER A 158 3.40 36.18 -22.63
N MET A 159 4.47 35.98 -21.85
CA MET A 159 5.29 37.09 -21.34
C MET A 159 6.17 37.74 -22.41
N ILE A 160 6.45 37.04 -23.51
CA ILE A 160 7.34 37.50 -24.60
C ILE A 160 6.53 37.97 -25.80
N ALA A 161 5.33 37.42 -26.01
CA ALA A 161 4.47 37.78 -27.13
C ALA A 161 3.83 39.16 -26.93
N THR A 162 4.19 40.13 -27.77
CA THR A 162 3.66 41.50 -27.71
C THR A 162 2.24 41.64 -28.28
N THR A 163 1.75 40.70 -29.09
CA THR A 163 0.53 40.88 -29.90
C THR A 163 -0.12 39.56 -30.39
N SER A 164 -0.06 38.45 -29.64
CA SER A 164 -0.79 37.22 -30.04
C SER A 164 -2.24 37.28 -29.54
N SER A 165 -3.23 37.18 -30.44
CA SER A 165 -4.67 37.14 -30.10
C SER A 165 -5.17 35.75 -29.72
N LEU A 166 -4.34 34.72 -29.88
CA LEU A 166 -4.65 33.32 -29.58
C LEU A 166 -4.35 32.98 -28.11
N ASP A 167 -5.13 32.04 -27.56
CA ASP A 167 -4.84 31.44 -26.25
C ASP A 167 -3.40 30.87 -26.24
N PRO A 168 -2.52 31.29 -25.30
CA PRO A 168 -1.12 30.84 -25.26
C PRO A 168 -0.95 29.31 -25.21
N ILE A 169 -1.92 28.59 -24.64
CA ILE A 169 -1.91 27.11 -24.64
C ILE A 169 -2.20 26.58 -26.03
N LEU A 170 -3.20 27.12 -26.72
CA LEU A 170 -3.55 26.73 -28.10
C LEU A 170 -2.39 27.02 -29.05
N GLU A 171 -1.77 28.19 -28.97
CA GLU A 171 -0.59 28.52 -29.77
C GLU A 171 0.57 27.54 -29.50
N THR A 172 0.76 27.15 -28.23
CA THR A 172 1.78 26.16 -27.86
C THR A 172 1.50 24.79 -28.46
N LYS A 173 0.25 24.34 -28.44
CA LYS A 173 -0.18 23.08 -29.06
C LYS A 173 0.04 23.09 -30.57
N GLU A 174 -0.36 24.15 -31.26
CA GLU A 174 -0.19 24.25 -32.71
C GLU A 174 1.28 24.24 -33.13
N LYS A 175 2.17 24.93 -32.41
CA LYS A 175 3.61 24.85 -32.69
C LYS A 175 4.20 23.46 -32.46
N ILE A 176 3.68 22.69 -31.50
CA ILE A 176 4.11 21.30 -31.29
C ILE A 176 3.63 20.43 -32.47
N LYS A 177 2.37 20.57 -32.90
CA LYS A 177 1.83 19.83 -34.06
C LYS A 177 2.56 20.14 -35.37
N ASN A 178 3.03 21.36 -35.54
CA ASN A 178 3.77 21.77 -36.74
C ASN A 178 5.29 21.50 -36.62
N SER A 179 5.74 20.86 -35.53
CA SER A 179 7.15 20.49 -35.37
C SER A 179 7.53 19.28 -36.23
N TYR A 180 8.82 19.11 -36.45
CA TYR A 180 9.38 17.96 -37.18
C TYR A 180 9.03 16.59 -36.56
N LEU A 181 8.53 16.57 -35.31
CA LEU A 181 8.10 15.35 -34.63
C LEU A 181 6.78 14.79 -35.18
N PHE A 182 5.93 15.63 -35.79
CA PHE A 182 4.60 15.26 -36.31
C PHE A 182 4.53 15.25 -37.84
N GLY A 183 5.58 15.71 -38.53
CA GLY A 183 5.65 15.78 -40.00
C GLY A 183 6.12 14.51 -40.69
N ARG A 184 5.98 13.34 -40.06
CA ARG A 184 6.23 12.02 -40.67
C ARG A 184 4.95 11.23 -40.80
#